data_AF-A0A7G1PH33-F1
#
_entry.id   AF-A0A7G1PH33-F1
#
_cell.length_a   1.000
_cell.length_b   1.000
_cell.length_c   1.000
_cell.angle_alpha   90.00
_cell.angle_beta   90.00
_cell.angle_gamma   90.00
#
_symmetry.space_group_name_H-M   'P 1'
#
loop_
_entity.id
_entity.type
_entity.pdbx_description
1 polymer ?
#
loop_
_entity_poly.entity_id
_entity_poly.type
_entity_poly.pdbx_seq_one_letter_code
_entity_poly.pdbx_strand_id
1 'polypeptide(L)' 'MKTTPFTISIGDDELEDLHRRMRHTRWPDAVEGMDWEDGTDLAFLRRLTD' A
#
# COMPACT_ATOMS: atom_id res chain seq x y z
N MET A 1 9.99 -35.32 9.17
CA MET A 1 9.25 -34.04 9.22
C MET A 1 8.04 -34.18 8.31
N LYS A 2 6.82 -33.92 8.78
CA LYS A 2 5.59 -34.06 7.98
C LYS A 2 5.13 -32.67 7.57
N THR A 3 4.98 -32.42 6.28
CA THR A 3 4.44 -31.16 5.78
C THR A 3 2.92 -31.22 5.76
N THR A 4 2.28 -30.14 6.20
CA THR A 4 0.82 -29.99 6.17
C THR A 4 0.45 -28.92 5.15
N PRO A 5 -0.60 -29.14 4.33
CA PRO A 5 -1.10 -28.11 3.43
C PRO A 5 -1.51 -26.85 4.20
N PHE A 6 -1.20 -25.69 3.63
CA PHE A 6 -1.58 -24.39 4.16
C PHE A 6 -2.39 -23.65 3.11
N THR A 7 -3.48 -23.01 3.55
CA THR A 7 -4.33 -22.16 2.71
C THR A 7 -4.31 -20.76 3.32
N ILE A 8 -3.98 -19.76 2.51
CA ILE A 8 -4.07 -18.36 2.91
C ILE A 8 -5.57 -18.02 3.03
N SER A 9 -5.96 -17.50 4.17
CA SER A 9 -7.31 -16.99 4.42
C SER A 9 -7.17 -15.53 4.81
N ILE A 10 -7.80 -14.64 4.03
CA ILE A 10 -7.86 -13.20 4.32
C ILE A 10 -9.32 -12.87 4.60
N GLY A 11 -9.59 -12.26 5.74
CA GLY A 11 -10.94 -11.86 6.14
C GLY A 11 -11.42 -10.60 5.40
N ASP A 12 -12.73 -10.48 5.21
CA ASP A 12 -13.34 -9.29 4.62
C ASP A 12 -13.08 -8.03 5.48
N ASP A 13 -12.99 -8.20 6.80
CA ASP A 13 -12.65 -7.15 7.76
C ASP A 13 -11.21 -6.64 7.60
N GLU A 14 -10.26 -7.53 7.28
CA GLU A 14 -8.88 -7.16 6.97
C GLU A 14 -8.81 -6.33 5.68
N LEU A 15 -9.60 -6.71 4.65
CA LEU A 15 -9.69 -5.97 3.40
C LEU A 15 -10.38 -4.62 3.60
N GLU A 16 -11.43 -4.56 4.41
CA GLU A 16 -12.11 -3.31 4.74
C GLU A 16 -11.17 -2.34 5.48
N ASP A 17 -10.42 -2.83 6.47
CA ASP A 17 -9.43 -2.04 7.19
C ASP A 17 -8.32 -1.54 6.27
N LEU A 18 -7.81 -2.39 5.37
CA LEU A 18 -6.81 -2.01 4.37
C LEU A 18 -7.32 -0.85 3.51
N HIS A 19 -8.50 -0.98 2.91
CA HIS A 19 -9.07 0.08 2.07
C HIS A 19 -9.35 1.36 2.86
N ARG A 20 -9.81 1.23 4.12
CA ARG A 20 -10.02 2.38 5.00
C ARG A 20 -8.71 3.14 5.21
N ARG A 21 -7.60 2.44 5.49
CA ARG A 21 -6.29 3.07 5.69
C ARG A 21 -5.79 3.76 4.43
N MET A 22 -5.89 3.11 3.27
CA MET A 22 -5.47 3.70 1.99
C MET A 22 -6.24 5.01 1.70
N ARG A 23 -7.57 5.01 1.87
CA ARG A 23 -8.41 6.20 1.68
C ARG A 23 -8.10 7.34 2.65
N HIS A 24 -7.59 7.02 3.84
CA HIS A 24 -7.24 8.01 4.87
C HIS A 24 -5.73 8.29 4.93
N THR A 25 -4.98 7.95 3.88
CA THR A 25 -3.53 8.22 3.82
C THR A 25 -3.27 9.72 3.88
N ARG A 26 -2.40 10.13 4.81
CA ARG A 26 -1.86 11.48 4.85
C ARG A 26 -0.58 11.53 4.02
N TRP A 27 -0.65 12.22 2.90
CA TRP A 27 0.47 12.37 1.98
C TRP A 27 1.47 13.43 2.44
N PRO A 28 2.79 13.19 2.33
CA PRO A 28 3.81 14.22 2.53
C PRO A 28 3.86 15.18 1.34
N ASP A 29 4.56 16.31 1.52
CA ASP A 29 4.96 17.15 0.39
C ASP A 29 6.08 16.47 -0.42
N ALA A 30 6.19 16.81 -1.70
CA ALA A 30 7.26 16.36 -2.59
C ALA A 30 8.05 17.54 -3.15
N VAL A 31 9.34 17.32 -3.41
CA VAL A 31 10.19 18.30 -4.10
C VAL A 31 9.94 18.19 -5.60
N GLU A 32 9.61 19.31 -6.25
CA GLU A 32 9.37 19.34 -7.69
C GLU A 32 10.61 18.92 -8.49
N GLY A 33 10.41 18.09 -9.52
CA GLY A 33 11.47 17.62 -10.42
C GLY A 33 12.37 16.54 -9.85
N MET A 34 12.03 15.98 -8.68
CA MET A 34 12.83 14.99 -7.96
C MET A 34 12.22 13.57 -8.01
N ASP A 35 11.27 13.32 -8.93
CA ASP A 35 10.52 12.07 -9.18
C ASP A 35 10.94 10.88 -8.30
N TRP A 36 11.86 10.04 -8.79
CA TRP A 36 12.40 8.87 -8.09
C TRP A 36 13.79 9.09 -7.47
N GLU A 37 14.35 10.30 -7.64
CA GLU A 37 15.73 10.60 -7.26
C GLU A 37 15.89 10.75 -5.73
N ASP A 38 14.81 11.02 -5.00
CA ASP A 38 14.77 11.12 -3.53
C ASP A 38 13.79 10.12 -2.89
N GLY A 39 13.62 8.97 -3.52
CA GLY A 39 12.79 7.87 -3.02
C GLY A 39 11.60 7.58 -3.91
N THR A 40 10.49 7.12 -3.32
CA THR A 40 9.30 6.78 -4.11
C THR A 40 8.61 8.03 -4.60
N ASP A 41 8.37 8.11 -5.91
CA ASP A 41 7.59 9.19 -6.51
C ASP A 41 6.18 9.25 -5.91
N LEU A 42 5.84 10.41 -5.35
CA LEU A 42 4.56 10.68 -4.71
C LEU A 42 3.39 10.57 -5.68
N ALA A 43 3.53 11.06 -6.91
CA ALA A 43 2.47 11.01 -7.92
C ALA A 43 2.17 9.56 -8.32
N PHE A 44 3.21 8.76 -8.50
CA PHE A 44 3.07 7.33 -8.75
C PHE A 44 2.37 6.61 -7.59
N LEU A 45 2.82 6.83 -6.34
CA LEU A 45 2.28 6.12 -5.18
C LEU A 45 0.81 6.45 -4.92
N ARG A 46 0.39 7.70 -5.17
CA ARG A 46 -1.02 8.10 -5.11
C ARG A 46 -1.86 7.32 -6.13
N ARG A 47 -1.45 7.30 -7.38
CA ARG A 47 -2.14 6.53 -8.43
C ARG A 47 -2.19 5.02 -8.13
N LEU A 48 -1.17 4.48 -7.46
CA LEU A 48 -1.13 3.06 -7.11
C LEU A 48 -2.11 2.70 -5.98
N THR A 49 -2.45 3.66 -5.11
CA THR A 49 -3.26 3.46 -3.90
C THR A 49 -4.70 3.95 -4.03
N ASP A 50 -5.01 4.64 -5.14
CA ASP A 50 -6.37 4.96 -5.60
C ASP A 50 -7.08 3.71 -6.18
#